data_AF-A0AAN8UEM2-F1
#
_entry.id   AF-A0AAN8UEM2-F1
#
_cell.length_a   1.000
_cell.length_b   1.000
_cell.length_c   1.000
_cell.angle_alpha   90.00
_cell.angle_beta   90.00
_cell.angle_gamma   90.00
#
_symmetry.space_group_name_H-M   'P 1'
#
loop_
_entity.id
_entity.type
_entity.pdbx_description
1 polymer ?
#
loop_
_entity_poly.entity_id
_entity_poly.type
_entity_poly.pdbx_seq_one_letter_code
_entity_poly.pdbx_strand_id
1 'polypeptide(L)'
;MNKYYVNGFKFQTEEVSRNKKTNNSSVYIQGDVDGTDQTIEYYGVVHEIIKVRYSCWPKKKIVLCRYEWFDPSHNIIKVKHTRKYKSYDPFIIAQNARQVHHTSYPLCRDKVYWRVVIKTKHVRCGVSK
;
A
#
# COMPACT_ATOMS: atom_id res chain seq x y z
N MET A 1 -14.17 -7.04 5.11
CA MET A 1 -13.92 -5.84 5.95
C MET A 1 -13.31 -4.79 5.05
N ASN A 2 -13.91 -3.61 4.92
CA ASN A 2 -13.58 -2.72 3.78
C ASN A 2 -12.70 -1.53 4.16
N LYS A 3 -12.44 -1.33 5.46
CA LYS A 3 -11.57 -0.28 5.98
C LYS A 3 -10.84 -0.77 7.22
N TYR A 4 -9.59 -0.37 7.40
CA TYR A 4 -8.79 -0.66 8.59
C TYR A 4 -7.87 0.50 8.93
N TYR A 5 -7.71 0.78 10.22
CA TYR A 5 -6.85 1.85 10.71
C TYR A 5 -5.68 1.22 11.48
N VAL A 6 -4.45 1.57 11.09
CA VAL A 6 -3.25 1.11 11.78
C VAL A 6 -2.12 2.09 11.59
N ASN A 7 -1.35 2.26 12.67
CA ASN A 7 -0.36 3.31 12.89
C ASN A 7 -0.92 4.73 12.81
N GLY A 8 -2.08 4.96 12.18
CA GLY A 8 -2.79 6.20 11.84
C GLY A 8 -2.84 6.45 10.32
N PHE A 9 -2.56 5.42 9.53
CA PHE A 9 -3.05 5.26 8.17
C PHE A 9 -4.44 4.63 8.14
N LYS A 10 -5.21 4.98 7.11
CA LYS A 10 -6.56 4.44 6.87
C LYS A 10 -6.57 3.65 5.57
N PHE A 11 -6.35 2.35 5.68
CA PHE A 11 -6.48 1.43 4.55
C PHE A 11 -7.94 1.26 4.17
N GLN A 12 -8.23 1.35 2.87
CA GLN A 12 -9.54 1.02 2.29
C GLN A 12 -9.32 0.05 1.13
N THR A 13 -10.25 -0.87 0.90
CA THR A 13 -10.20 -1.71 -0.29
C THR A 13 -10.42 -0.86 -1.55
N GLU A 14 -9.84 -1.29 -2.67
CA GLU A 14 -10.01 -0.63 -3.98
C GLU A 14 -11.48 -0.38 -4.33
N GLU A 15 -12.33 -1.37 -4.08
CA GLU A 15 -13.77 -1.29 -4.35
C GLU A 15 -14.44 -0.09 -3.66
N VAL A 16 -14.01 0.24 -2.43
CA VAL A 16 -14.57 1.36 -1.66
C VAL A 16 -13.85 2.68 -1.93
N SER A 17 -12.58 2.63 -2.37
CA SER A 17 -11.81 3.83 -2.70
C SER A 17 -12.12 4.37 -4.10
N ARG A 18 -12.53 3.51 -5.04
CA ARG A 18 -12.80 3.84 -6.45
C ARG A 18 -13.82 4.98 -6.63
N ASN A 19 -14.82 5.05 -5.76
CA ASN A 19 -15.90 6.04 -5.83
C ASN A 19 -15.67 7.26 -4.90
N LYS A 20 -14.46 7.43 -4.34
CA LYS A 20 -14.16 8.51 -3.38
C LYS A 20 -13.10 9.47 -3.91
N LYS A 21 -13.20 10.73 -3.47
CA LYS A 21 -12.24 11.81 -3.78
C LYS A 21 -10.79 11.44 -3.39
N THR A 22 -10.59 10.69 -2.31
CA THR A 22 -9.26 10.26 -1.86
C THR A 22 -9.12 8.76 -2.02
N ASN A 23 -8.28 8.36 -2.97
CA ASN A 23 -7.92 6.95 -3.12
C ASN A 23 -6.91 6.56 -2.04
N ASN A 24 -7.40 5.85 -1.02
CA ASN A 24 -6.63 5.35 0.12
C ASN A 24 -6.34 3.84 0.03
N SER A 25 -6.54 3.22 -1.12
CA SER A 25 -6.24 1.79 -1.30
C SER A 25 -4.80 1.52 -1.69
N SER A 26 -4.04 2.55 -2.06
CA SER A 26 -2.66 2.40 -2.49
C SER A 26 -1.68 2.43 -1.34
N VAL A 27 -0.70 1.52 -1.40
CA VAL A 27 0.30 1.34 -0.36
C VAL A 27 1.70 1.25 -0.93
N TYR A 28 2.68 1.51 -0.07
CA TYR A 28 4.06 1.14 -0.32
C TYR A 28 4.65 0.40 0.86
N ILE A 29 5.64 -0.44 0.55
CA ILE A 29 6.44 -1.19 1.51
C ILE A 29 7.91 -1.02 1.15
N GLN A 30 8.73 -0.90 2.16
CA GLN A 30 10.17 -0.86 2.03
C GLN A 30 10.70 -2.23 2.43
N GLY A 31 11.23 -2.96 1.46
CA GLY A 31 11.97 -4.21 1.67
C GLY A 31 13.46 -3.91 1.81
N ASP A 32 14.12 -4.68 2.67
CA ASP A 32 15.58 -4.70 2.78
C ASP A 32 16.14 -5.73 1.79
N VAL A 33 17.33 -5.47 1.26
CA VAL A 33 18.06 -6.41 0.42
C VAL A 33 19.27 -6.89 1.21
N ASP A 34 19.20 -8.13 1.67
CA ASP A 34 20.20 -8.76 2.53
C ASP A 34 21.64 -8.43 2.05
N GLY A 35 22.38 -7.70 2.90
CA GLY A 35 23.78 -7.38 2.67
C GLY A 35 24.06 -6.09 1.89
N THR A 36 23.04 -5.24 1.62
CA THR A 36 23.23 -3.92 1.02
C THR A 36 22.42 -2.84 1.74
N ASP A 37 22.92 -1.61 1.84
CA ASP A 37 22.14 -0.43 2.29
C ASP A 37 21.04 -0.02 1.28
N GLN A 38 20.71 -0.89 0.32
CA GLN A 38 19.72 -0.63 -0.70
C GLN A 38 18.36 -1.11 -0.22
N THR A 39 17.41 -0.18 -0.17
CA THR A 39 16.03 -0.50 0.15
C THR A 39 15.20 -0.53 -1.12
N ILE A 40 14.49 -1.64 -1.36
CA ILE A 40 13.57 -1.77 -2.49
C ILE A 40 12.19 -1.32 -2.06
N GLU A 41 11.60 -0.42 -2.82
CA GLU A 41 10.26 0.07 -2.56
C GLU A 41 9.24 -0.63 -3.47
N TYR A 42 8.30 -1.33 -2.85
CA TYR A 42 7.22 -2.03 -3.53
C TYR A 42 5.93 -1.21 -3.42
N TYR A 43 5.21 -1.10 -4.53
CA TYR A 43 3.93 -0.40 -4.59
C TYR A 43 2.82 -1.37 -4.96
N GLY A 44 1.69 -1.24 -4.30
CA GLY A 44 0.54 -2.10 -4.56
C GLY A 44 -0.77 -1.46 -4.15
N VAL A 45 -1.86 -2.15 -4.44
CA VAL A 45 -3.22 -1.77 -4.07
C VAL A 45 -3.80 -2.82 -3.13
N VAL A 46 -4.43 -2.37 -2.04
CA VAL A 46 -5.19 -3.23 -1.12
C VAL A 46 -6.43 -3.74 -1.85
N HIS A 47 -6.45 -5.04 -2.09
CA HIS A 47 -7.62 -5.72 -2.62
C HIS A 47 -8.52 -6.22 -1.50
N GLU A 48 -7.93 -6.84 -0.47
CA GLU A 48 -8.66 -7.47 0.61
C GLU A 48 -8.01 -7.22 1.98
N ILE A 49 -8.82 -7.16 3.04
CA ILE A 49 -8.33 -7.03 4.42
C ILE A 49 -8.88 -8.19 5.25
N ILE A 50 -7.98 -9.03 5.74
CA ILE A 50 -8.24 -10.26 6.49
C ILE A 50 -7.79 -10.07 7.94
N LYS A 51 -8.69 -10.34 8.88
CA LYS A 51 -8.40 -10.26 10.32
C LYS A 51 -8.31 -11.66 10.90
N VAL A 52 -7.10 -12.08 11.26
CA VAL A 52 -6.83 -13.37 11.89
C VAL A 52 -6.83 -13.20 13.40
N ARG A 53 -7.56 -14.10 14.10
CA ARG A 53 -7.56 -14.18 15.55
C ARG A 53 -7.02 -15.53 15.96
N TYR A 54 -5.99 -15.55 16.78
CA TYR A 54 -5.47 -16.78 17.37
C TYR A 54 -6.25 -17.06 18.65
N SER A 55 -6.81 -18.26 18.75
CA SER A 55 -7.60 -18.73 19.90
C SER A 55 -6.73 -19.09 21.11
N CYS A 56 -5.44 -19.38 20.89
CA CYS A 56 -4.49 -19.71 21.95
C CYS A 56 -4.16 -18.50 22.83
N TRP A 57 -3.87 -18.76 24.11
CA TRP A 57 -3.43 -17.75 25.05
C TRP A 57 -1.94 -17.43 24.87
N PRO A 58 -1.52 -16.15 24.88
CA PRO A 58 -2.36 -14.95 24.93
C PRO A 58 -3.09 -14.71 23.60
N LYS A 59 -4.35 -14.25 23.66
CA LYS A 59 -5.17 -13.98 22.48
C LYS A 59 -4.50 -12.95 21.56
N LYS A 60 -3.88 -13.39 20.46
CA LYS A 60 -3.26 -12.52 19.46
C LYS A 60 -4.22 -12.23 18.31
N LYS A 61 -4.14 -11.01 17.77
CA LYS A 61 -4.89 -10.58 16.58
C LYS A 61 -3.90 -10.02 15.57
N ILE A 62 -3.94 -10.53 14.35
CA ILE A 62 -3.12 -10.05 13.24
C ILE A 62 -4.06 -9.58 12.13
N VAL A 63 -3.69 -8.50 11.45
CA VAL A 63 -4.40 -8.05 10.26
C VAL A 63 -3.48 -8.21 9.07
N LEU A 64 -3.87 -9.09 8.16
CA LEU A 64 -3.24 -9.34 6.89
C LEU A 64 -4.02 -8.57 5.84
N CYS A 65 -3.30 -7.92 4.93
CA CYS A 65 -3.89 -7.29 3.77
C CYS A 65 -3.40 -8.04 2.54
N ARG A 66 -4.32 -8.38 1.64
CA ARG A 66 -4.00 -8.90 0.33
C ARG A 66 -3.77 -7.72 -0.61
N TYR A 67 -2.59 -7.68 -1.21
CA TYR A 67 -2.18 -6.66 -2.13
C TYR A 67 -2.08 -7.21 -3.55
N GLU A 68 -2.41 -6.34 -4.49
CA GLU A 68 -2.05 -6.52 -5.89
C GLU A 68 -0.85 -5.61 -6.18
N TRP A 69 0.31 -6.23 -6.41
CA TRP A 69 1.57 -5.53 -6.62
C TRP A 69 1.71 -5.02 -8.05
N PHE A 70 2.32 -3.86 -8.21
CA PHE A 70 2.76 -3.37 -9.50
C PHE A 70 4.18 -3.82 -9.80
N ASP A 71 4.50 -3.97 -11.09
CA ASP A 71 5.82 -4.38 -11.53
C ASP A 71 6.91 -3.32 -11.20
N PRO A 72 7.93 -3.65 -10.40
CA PRO A 72 9.01 -2.73 -10.04
C PRO A 72 10.01 -2.47 -11.17
N SER A 73 9.90 -3.15 -12.32
CA SER A 73 10.86 -3.06 -13.44
C SER A 73 11.06 -1.66 -14.03
N HIS A 74 10.18 -0.71 -13.73
CA HIS A 74 10.27 0.67 -14.22
C HIS A 74 10.29 1.61 -13.02
N ASN A 75 11.36 2.42 -12.91
CA ASN A 75 11.65 3.40 -11.84
C ASN A 75 10.53 3.62 -10.80
N ILE A 76 10.84 3.36 -9.54
CA ILE A 76 10.06 3.53 -8.29
C ILE A 76 9.05 4.70 -8.27
N ILE A 77 9.37 5.83 -8.90
CA ILE A 77 8.51 7.04 -8.95
C ILE A 77 7.35 6.91 -9.95
N LYS A 78 7.49 6.03 -10.96
CA LYS A 78 6.62 5.86 -12.11
C LYS A 78 6.05 4.44 -12.11
N VAL A 79 4.86 4.29 -11.55
CA VAL A 79 4.17 3.00 -11.52
C VAL A 79 3.27 2.87 -12.75
N LYS A 80 3.46 1.79 -13.52
CA LYS A 80 2.59 1.44 -14.64
C LYS A 80 1.40 0.63 -14.12
N HIS A 81 0.23 1.25 -14.02
CA HIS A 81 -0.95 0.63 -13.39
C HIS A 81 -1.53 -0.57 -14.16
N THR A 82 -1.07 -0.80 -15.40
CA THR A 82 -1.53 -1.92 -16.23
C THR A 82 -0.73 -3.20 -16.02
N ARG A 83 0.45 -3.14 -15.39
CA ARG A 83 1.34 -4.31 -15.22
C ARG A 83 1.32 -4.79 -13.77
N LYS A 84 0.73 -5.97 -13.59
CA LYS A 84 0.60 -6.65 -12.30
C LYS A 84 1.81 -7.55 -12.07
N TYR A 85 2.32 -7.55 -10.85
CA TYR A 85 3.46 -8.36 -10.44
C TYR A 85 2.96 -9.56 -9.64
N LYS A 86 3.03 -10.76 -10.26
CA LYS A 86 2.45 -12.00 -9.72
C LYS A 86 3.41 -12.85 -8.90
N SER A 87 4.70 -12.53 -8.90
CA SER A 87 5.73 -13.42 -8.35
C SER A 87 5.93 -13.30 -6.83
N TYR A 88 5.24 -12.39 -6.15
CA TYR A 88 5.40 -12.14 -4.71
C TYR A 88 4.19 -12.57 -3.89
N ASP A 89 4.44 -12.84 -2.61
CA ASP A 89 3.38 -13.12 -1.64
C ASP A 89 2.40 -11.93 -1.59
N PRO A 90 1.11 -12.15 -1.89
CA PRO A 90 0.13 -11.08 -1.88
C PRO A 90 -0.26 -10.68 -0.45
N PHE A 91 0.06 -11.44 0.60
CA PHE A 91 -0.37 -11.18 1.97
C PHE A 91 0.72 -10.53 2.80
N ILE A 92 0.48 -9.29 3.25
CA ILE A 92 1.40 -8.61 4.16
C ILE A 92 0.67 -8.05 5.37
N ILE A 93 1.33 -8.07 6.51
CA ILE A 93 0.82 -7.51 7.78
C ILE A 93 0.60 -6.01 7.59
N ALA A 94 -0.60 -5.54 7.93
CA ALA A 94 -0.99 -4.14 7.76
C ALA A 94 -0.09 -3.14 8.52
N GLN A 95 0.59 -3.58 9.57
CA GLN A 95 1.52 -2.78 10.37
C GLN A 95 2.80 -2.38 9.60
N ASN A 96 3.21 -3.19 8.63
CA ASN A 96 4.43 -2.95 7.84
C ASN A 96 4.15 -2.12 6.57
N ALA A 97 2.87 -1.88 6.26
CA ALA A 97 2.46 -1.12 5.10
C ALA A 97 2.28 0.37 5.43
N ARG A 98 2.59 1.22 4.45
CA ARG A 98 2.38 2.68 4.54
C ARG A 98 1.53 3.16 3.37
N GLN A 99 0.75 4.21 3.57
CA GLN A 99 -0.18 4.70 2.55
C GLN A 99 0.52 5.61 1.52
N VAL A 100 0.15 5.45 0.24
CA VAL A 100 0.55 6.37 -0.84
C VAL A 100 -0.66 6.89 -1.60
N HIS A 101 -0.46 8.02 -2.27
CA HIS A 101 -1.43 8.58 -3.20
C HIS A 101 -0.86 8.54 -4.61
N HIS A 102 -1.67 8.13 -5.60
CA HIS A 102 -1.29 8.24 -7.00
C HIS A 102 -1.88 9.50 -7.60
N THR A 103 -1.06 10.26 -8.31
CA THR A 103 -1.52 11.36 -9.16
C THR A 103 -1.19 11.08 -10.63
N SER A 104 -2.00 11.63 -11.52
CA SER A 104 -1.76 11.56 -12.96
C SER A 104 -0.47 12.32 -13.30
N TYR A 105 0.26 11.85 -14.30
CA TYR A 105 1.45 12.55 -14.76
C TYR A 105 1.05 13.93 -15.32
N PRO A 106 1.61 15.05 -14.81
CA PRO A 106 1.32 16.35 -15.37
C PRO A 106 1.91 16.41 -16.79
N LEU A 107 1.06 16.73 -17.77
CA LEU A 107 1.46 17.23 -19.10
C LEU A 107 1.97 16.22 -20.15
N CYS A 108 1.52 14.96 -20.15
CA CYS A 108 1.85 14.07 -21.28
C CYS A 108 0.74 13.04 -21.59
N ARG A 109 0.08 13.19 -22.75
CA ARG A 109 -0.97 12.26 -23.23
C ARG A 109 -0.41 10.88 -23.60
N ASP A 110 0.88 10.78 -23.91
CA ASP A 110 1.53 9.50 -24.24
C ASP A 110 1.85 8.66 -22.99
N LYS A 111 1.65 9.22 -21.80
CA LYS A 111 1.94 8.56 -20.51
C LYS A 111 0.72 8.35 -19.63
N VAL A 112 -0.47 8.23 -20.22
CA VAL A 112 -1.75 8.02 -19.52
C VAL A 112 -1.74 6.79 -18.59
N TYR A 113 -0.95 5.76 -18.92
CA TYR A 113 -0.82 4.54 -18.11
C TYR A 113 0.17 4.66 -16.95
N TRP A 114 0.87 5.78 -16.82
CA TRP A 114 1.86 6.04 -15.78
C TRP A 114 1.27 6.96 -14.72
N ARG A 115 1.41 6.55 -13.46
CA ARG A 115 1.04 7.37 -12.31
C ARG A 115 2.28 7.71 -11.49
N VAL A 116 2.30 8.94 -10.98
CA VAL A 116 3.31 9.39 -10.02
C VAL A 116 2.85 9.00 -8.62
N VAL A 117 3.75 8.40 -7.84
CA VAL A 117 3.46 8.02 -6.46
C VAL A 117 3.92 9.10 -5.50
N ILE A 118 3.01 9.58 -4.64
CA ILE A 118 3.28 10.52 -3.57
C ILE A 118 3.15 9.79 -2.24
N LYS A 119 4.25 9.67 -1.51
CA LYS A 119 4.26 9.06 -0.17
C LYS A 119 3.51 9.95 0.80
N THR A 120 2.50 9.39 1.47
CA THR A 120 1.75 10.14 2.46
C THR A 120 2.50 10.11 3.78
N LYS A 121 2.83 11.28 4.33
CA LYS A 121 3.36 11.36 5.69
C LYS A 121 2.28 10.95 6.67
N HIS A 122 2.70 10.25 7.70
CA HIS A 122 1.82 9.82 8.76
C HIS A 122 1.10 11.03 9.38
N VAL A 123 -0.23 11.00 9.48
CA VAL A 123 -0.95 12.02 10.27
C VAL A 123 -0.60 11.74 11.72
N ARG A 124 0.31 12.53 12.30
CA ARG A 124 0.42 12.61 13.76
C ARG A 124 -0.91 13.21 14.22
N CYS A 125 -1.80 12.39 14.78
CA CYS A 125 -2.73 12.95 15.76
C CYS A 125 -1.82 13.54 16.84
N GLY A 126 -1.84 14.87 16.98
CA GLY A 126 -1.19 15.52 18.11
C GLY A 126 -1.70 14.84 19.36
N VAL A 127 -0.79 14.23 20.11
CA VAL A 127 -1.07 13.91 21.50
C VAL A 127 -1.16 15.29 22.16
N SER A 128 -2.37 15.77 22.35
CA SER A 128 -2.66 16.81 23.33
C SER A 128 -2.14 16.28 24.67
N LYS A 129 -1.00 16.81 25.10
CA LYS A 129 -0.65 16.85 26.52
C LYS A 129 -1.39 18.00 27.16
#